data_AF-A0A3M5V8L2-F1
#
_entry.id   AF-A0A3M5V8L2-F1
#
_cell.length_a   1.000
_cell.length_b   1.000
_cell.length_c   1.000
_cell.angle_alpha   90.00
_cell.angle_beta   90.00
_cell.angle_gamma   90.00
#
_symmetry.space_group_name_H-M   'P 1'
#
loop_
_entity.id
_entity.type
_entity.pdbx_description
1 polymer ?
#
loop_
_entity_poly.entity_id
_entity_poly.type
_entity_poly.pdbx_seq_one_letter_code
_entity_poly.pdbx_strand_id
1 'polypeptide(L)' 'MPGWSESTLGAKTLEELPAAARAYIKRVEELVGAPIDIISTGPDRNETIVLRHPFG' A
#
# COMPACT_ATOMS: atom_id res chain seq x y z
N MET A 1 1.13 -5.47 15.39
CA MET A 1 1.66 -6.18 14.19
C MET A 1 3.17 -5.96 14.15
N PRO A 2 3.97 -6.87 13.57
CA PRO A 2 5.39 -6.62 13.38
C PRO A 2 5.58 -5.39 12.47
N GLY A 3 6.63 -4.61 12.72
CA GLY A 3 7.07 -3.55 11.82
C GLY A 3 7.88 -4.11 10.65
N TRP A 4 8.40 -3.20 9.82
CA TRP A 4 9.35 -3.49 8.75
C TRP A 4 10.46 -2.44 8.78
N SER A 5 11.66 -2.84 8.35
CA SER A 5 12.84 -1.98 8.25
C SER A 5 13.24 -1.67 6.80
N GLU A 6 12.72 -2.47 5.89
CA GLU A 6 12.91 -2.39 4.45
C GLU A 6 12.17 -1.17 3.91
N SER A 7 12.77 -0.52 2.91
CA SER A 7 12.18 0.65 2.27
C SER A 7 10.90 0.27 1.51
N THR A 8 9.88 1.11 1.64
CA THR A 8 8.69 1.12 0.76
C THR A 8 8.77 2.22 -0.29
N LEU A 9 9.79 3.09 -0.24
CA LEU A 9 9.94 4.24 -1.12
C LEU A 9 9.96 3.78 -2.58
N GLY A 10 9.05 4.32 -3.37
CA GLY A 10 8.99 4.09 -4.82
C GLY A 10 8.41 2.74 -5.26
N ALA A 11 7.87 1.93 -4.34
CA ALA A 11 7.18 0.69 -4.70
C ALA A 11 5.95 0.97 -5.57
N LYS A 12 5.79 0.21 -6.65
CA LYS A 12 4.76 0.37 -7.68
C LYS A 12 3.78 -0.80 -7.71
N THR A 13 4.10 -1.89 -7.02
CA THR A 13 3.17 -3.01 -6.80
C THR A 13 3.11 -3.43 -5.33
N LEU A 14 2.08 -4.18 -4.94
CA LEU A 14 1.94 -4.68 -3.57
C LEU A 14 3.04 -5.69 -3.20
N GLU A 15 3.51 -6.46 -4.17
CA GLU A 15 4.52 -7.51 -3.98
C GLU A 15 5.87 -6.92 -3.60
N GLU A 16 6.17 -5.71 -4.07
CA GLU A 16 7.37 -4.95 -3.73
C GLU A 16 7.37 -4.43 -2.29
N LEU A 17 6.20 -4.37 -1.63
CA LEU A 17 6.12 -3.99 -0.22
C LEU A 17 6.59 -5.14 0.68
N PRO A 18 7.12 -4.84 1.88
CA PRO A 18 7.38 -5.86 2.89
C PRO A 18 6.11 -6.61 3.27
N ALA A 19 6.23 -7.90 3.60
CA ALA A 19 5.07 -8.72 3.97
C ALA A 19 4.32 -8.14 5.20
N ALA A 20 5.06 -7.59 6.17
CA ALA A 20 4.48 -6.91 7.33
C ALA A 20 3.70 -5.64 6.95
N ALA A 21 4.15 -4.89 5.93
CA ALA A 21 3.47 -3.71 5.42
C ALA A 21 2.15 -4.07 4.74
N ARG A 22 2.15 -5.10 3.88
CA ARG A 22 0.91 -5.64 3.28
C ARG A 22 -0.08 -6.12 4.35
N ALA A 23 0.41 -6.82 5.36
CA ALA A 23 -0.44 -7.28 6.46
C ALA A 23 -1.04 -6.09 7.23
N TYR A 24 -0.26 -5.03 7.44
CA TYR A 24 -0.73 -3.81 8.09
C TYR A 24 -1.82 -3.11 7.28
N ILE A 25 -1.63 -2.95 5.96
CA ILE A 25 -2.64 -2.40 5.04
C ILE A 25 -3.95 -3.19 5.16
N LYS A 26 -3.89 -4.51 5.06
CA LYS A 26 -5.07 -5.38 5.21
C LYS A 26 -5.77 -5.18 6.57
N ARG A 27 -4.99 -5.05 7.65
CA ARG A 27 -5.57 -4.81 8.98
C ARG A 27 -6.28 -3.46 9.08
N VAL A 28 -5.77 -2.43 8.41
CA VAL A 28 -6.43 -1.12 8.34
C VAL A 28 -7.75 -1.23 7.59
N GLU A 29 -7.79 -1.93 6.45
CA GLU A 29 -9.04 -2.15 5.70
C GLU A 29 -10.10 -2.85 6.57
N GLU A 30 -9.72 -3.90 7.30
CA GLU A 30 -10.61 -4.63 8.22
C GLU A 30 -11.18 -3.74 9.33
N LEU A 31 -10.36 -2.83 9.88
CA LEU A 31 -10.75 -1.94 10.96
C LEU A 31 -11.64 -0.79 10.51
N VAL A 32 -11.34 -0.23 9.32
CA VAL A 32 -12.10 0.88 8.74
C VAL A 32 -13.39 0.39 8.07
N GLY A 33 -13.42 -0.87 7.63
CA GLY A 33 -14.55 -1.44 6.88
C GLY A 33 -14.63 -0.94 5.45
N ALA A 34 -13.53 -0.45 4.89
CA ALA A 34 -13.42 0.08 3.53
C ALA A 34 -12.09 -0.35 2.88
N PRO A 35 -12.05 -0.55 1.55
CA PRO A 35 -10.82 -0.93 0.86
C PRO A 35 -9.85 0.25 0.77
N ILE A 36 -8.56 -0.07 0.72
CA ILE A 36 -7.50 0.88 0.35
C ILE A 36 -7.26 0.72 -1.14
N ASP A 37 -7.82 1.63 -1.93
CA ASP A 37 -7.76 1.55 -3.40
C ASP A 37 -6.45 2.13 -3.98
N ILE A 38 -5.76 3.02 -3.25
CA ILE A 38 -4.56 3.73 -3.69
C ILE A 38 -3.55 3.82 -2.54
N ILE A 39 -2.28 3.51 -2.83
CA ILE A 39 -1.16 3.64 -1.89
C ILE A 39 -0.07 4.51 -2.54
N SER A 40 0.18 5.70 -2.02
CA SER A 40 1.32 6.53 -2.42
C SER A 40 2.57 6.08 -1.68
N THR A 41 3.63 5.80 -2.44
CA THR A 41 4.90 5.26 -1.92
C THR A 41 6.05 6.24 -2.08
N GLY A 42 5.81 7.42 -2.68
CA GLY A 42 6.81 8.46 -2.86
C GLY A 42 6.24 9.70 -3.57
N PRO A 43 7.06 10.74 -3.78
CA PRO A 43 6.65 12.00 -4.39
C PRO A 43 6.37 11.93 -5.90
N ASP A 44 6.96 10.98 -6.63
CA ASP A 44 6.76 10.89 -8.08
C ASP A 44 5.40 10.29 -8.43
N ARG A 45 4.81 10.74 -9.54
CA ARG A 45 3.48 10.25 -9.99
C ARG A 45 3.41 8.74 -10.19
N ASN A 46 4.53 8.12 -10.56
CA ASN A 46 4.60 6.68 -10.81
C ASN A 46 4.94 5.88 -9.53
N GLU A 47 5.13 6.55 -8.38
CA GLU A 47 5.32 5.95 -7.06
C GLU A 47 3.96 5.86 -6.35
N THR A 48 3.03 5.20 -7.03
CA THR A 48 1.65 5.03 -6.58
C THR A 48 1.15 3.66 -7.03
N ILE A 49 0.71 2.85 -6.08
CA ILE A 49 0.05 1.57 -6.33
C ILE A 49 -1.44 1.87 -6.45
N VAL A 50 -2.01 1.62 -7.63
CA VAL A 50 -3.45 1.78 -7.90
C VAL A 50 -4.07 0.40 -8.01
N LEU A 51 -4.82 -0.02 -6.98
CA LEU A 51 -5.53 -1.31 -6.96
C LEU A 51 -6.90 -1.20 -7.63
N ARG A 52 -7.55 -0.05 -7.44
CA ARG A 52 -8.80 0.30 -8.10
C ARG A 52 -8.77 1.77 -8.50
N HIS A 53 -9.02 2.03 -9.78
CA HIS A 53 -9.02 3.39 -10.30
C HIS A 53 -10.33 4.11 -9.87
N PRO A 54 -10.26 5.34 -9.32
CA PRO A 54 -11.44 6.03 -8.80
C PRO A 54 -12.42 6.50 -9.88
N PHE A 55 -11.98 6.56 -11.14
CA PHE A 55 -12.80 6.96 -12.30
C PHE A 55 -12.97 5.81 -13.32
N GLY A 56 -12.59 4.59 -12.94
CA GLY A 56 -12.74 3.39 -13.77
C GLY A 56 -14.05 2.67 -13.54
#